data_AF-A0A4Z2E946-F1
#
_entry.id   AF-A0A4Z2E946-F1
#
_cell.length_a   1.000
_cell.length_b   1.000
_cell.length_c   1.000
_cell.angle_alpha   90.00
_cell.angle_beta   90.00
_cell.angle_gamma   90.00
#
_symmetry.space_group_name_H-M   'P 1'
#
loop_
_entity.id
_entity.type
_entity.pdbx_description
1 polymer ?
#
loop_
_entity_poly.entity_id
_entity_poly.type
_entity_poly.pdbx_seq_one_letter_code
_entity_poly.pdbx_strand_id
1 'polypeptide(L)'
;MASVGLCVVSTAKRGYPLEDATHIAFRTVRRFLESHGNSLEAVVFAVSDSEESVYRKLLPLYFPRSEEEEKVSLPFIPADIGNTEGEPVVPERQIRIAEKPGTLEDDSEEESLRADLGQVGNHAFARMEGDVDKQRKQILQGQMSEAAILKQHQRK
;
A
#
# COMPACT_ATOMS: atom_id res chain seq x y z
N MET A 1 30.86 13.98 -12.46
CA MET A 1 30.76 13.51 -11.06
C MET A 1 29.39 13.91 -10.56
N ALA A 2 28.50 12.92 -10.47
CA ALA A 2 27.09 13.11 -10.11
C ALA A 2 26.79 12.20 -8.92
N SER A 3 26.21 12.77 -7.88
CA SER A 3 25.89 12.09 -6.63
C SER A 3 24.51 12.51 -6.15
N VAL A 4 23.83 11.62 -5.42
CA VAL A 4 22.48 11.86 -4.90
C VAL A 4 22.37 11.46 -3.44
N GLY A 5 21.79 12.34 -2.63
CA GLY A 5 21.39 12.06 -1.25
C GLY A 5 19.91 11.68 -1.19
N LEU A 6 19.61 10.49 -0.70
CA LEU A 6 18.26 9.98 -0.49
C LEU A 6 17.91 10.05 1.00
N CYS A 7 16.89 10.82 1.37
CA CYS A 7 16.35 10.82 2.73
C CYS A 7 15.41 9.61 2.96
N VAL A 8 15.08 9.35 4.22
CA VAL A 8 14.06 8.34 4.57
C VAL A 8 12.67 8.83 4.13
N VAL A 9 12.20 8.29 3.00
CA VAL A 9 10.92 8.68 2.37
C VAL A 9 9.71 8.31 3.25
N SER A 10 9.82 7.23 4.02
CA SER A 10 8.82 6.76 4.98
C SER A 10 8.78 7.63 6.25
N THR A 11 8.14 8.79 6.17
CA THR A 11 7.90 9.63 7.35
C THR A 11 6.94 8.96 8.35
N ALA A 12 7.21 9.09 9.65
CA ALA A 12 6.35 8.58 10.73
C ALA A 12 4.88 9.02 10.60
N LYS A 13 4.63 10.25 10.11
CA LYS A 13 3.28 10.79 9.83
C LYS A 13 2.48 9.96 8.80
N ARG A 14 3.15 9.25 7.89
CA ARG A 14 2.51 8.37 6.90
C ARG A 14 2.29 6.95 7.40
N GLY A 15 2.84 6.57 8.55
CA GLY A 15 2.59 5.27 9.20
C GLY A 15 3.11 4.05 8.44
N TYR A 16 3.99 4.22 7.45
CA TYR A 16 4.60 3.09 6.74
C TYR A 16 5.70 2.45 7.62
N PRO A 17 5.75 1.12 7.81
CA PRO A 17 6.77 0.48 8.64
C PRO A 17 8.19 0.74 8.14
N LEU A 18 9.09 1.11 9.06
CA LEU A 18 10.45 1.53 8.70
C LEU A 18 11.26 0.40 8.04
N GLU A 19 11.18 -0.83 8.58
CA GLU A 19 11.91 -1.99 8.05
C GLU A 19 11.47 -2.32 6.61
N ASP A 20 10.16 -2.40 6.37
CA ASP A 20 9.58 -2.61 5.03
C ASP A 20 9.96 -1.49 4.04
N ALA A 21 9.95 -0.23 4.48
CA ALA A 21 10.34 0.89 3.64
C ALA A 21 11.83 0.84 3.25
N THR A 22 12.69 0.46 4.19
CA THR A 22 14.13 0.33 3.94
C THR A 22 14.44 -0.84 3.01
N HIS A 23 13.73 -1.97 3.13
CA HIS A 23 13.81 -3.07 2.17
C HIS A 23 13.47 -2.61 0.74
N ILE A 24 12.41 -1.83 0.54
CA ILE A 24 12.05 -1.27 -0.76
C ILE A 24 13.14 -0.30 -1.26
N ALA A 25 13.57 0.64 -0.41
CA ALA A 25 14.57 1.65 -0.78
C ALA A 25 15.89 1.02 -1.25
N PHE A 26 16.42 0.04 -0.50
CA PHE A 26 17.66 -0.65 -0.86
C PHE A 26 17.49 -1.51 -2.11
N ARG A 27 16.37 -2.23 -2.26
CA ARG A 27 16.07 -3.04 -3.43
C ARG A 27 16.01 -2.22 -4.72
N THR A 28 15.30 -1.08 -4.70
CA THR A 28 15.19 -0.18 -5.85
C THR A 28 16.54 0.45 -6.19
N VAL A 29 17.29 0.96 -5.21
CA VAL A 29 18.63 1.53 -5.47
C VAL A 29 19.60 0.47 -5.99
N ARG A 30 19.57 -0.75 -5.46
CA ARG A 30 20.42 -1.86 -5.92
C ARG A 30 20.19 -2.16 -7.41
N ARG A 31 18.94 -2.38 -7.80
CA ARG A 31 18.56 -2.66 -9.19
C ARG A 31 18.81 -1.49 -10.14
N PHE A 32 18.53 -0.27 -9.68
CA PHE A 32 18.87 0.93 -10.45
C PHE A 32 20.38 1.01 -10.73
N LEU A 33 21.23 0.73 -9.74
CA LEU A 33 22.69 0.75 -9.89
C LEU A 33 23.22 -0.41 -10.75
N GLU A 34 22.56 -1.57 -10.76
CA GLU A 34 22.92 -2.68 -11.67
C GLU A 34 22.72 -2.30 -13.15
N SER A 35 21.66 -1.55 -13.47
CA SER A 35 21.36 -1.09 -14.84
C SER A 35 22.05 0.23 -15.23
N HIS A 36 22.20 1.16 -14.29
CA HIS A 36 22.57 2.56 -14.55
C HIS A 36 23.79 3.08 -13.75
N GLY A 37 24.46 2.21 -12.97
CA GLY A 37 25.50 2.60 -12.01
C GLY A 37 26.66 3.41 -12.59
N ASN A 38 27.04 3.16 -13.85
CA ASN A 38 28.10 3.89 -14.55
C ASN A 38 27.84 5.42 -14.69
N SER A 39 26.61 5.88 -14.47
CA SER A 39 26.23 7.30 -14.54
C SER A 39 26.40 8.07 -13.22
N LEU A 40 26.53 7.36 -12.09
CA LEU A 40 26.62 7.92 -10.75
C LEU A 40 27.93 7.54 -10.06
N GLU A 41 28.43 8.45 -9.24
CA GLU A 41 29.63 8.22 -8.43
C GLU A 41 29.25 7.72 -7.02
N ALA A 42 28.18 8.27 -6.43
CA ALA A 42 27.73 7.92 -5.10
C ALA A 42 26.22 8.10 -4.92
N VAL A 43 25.61 7.15 -4.21
CA VAL A 43 24.27 7.27 -3.62
C VAL A 43 24.44 7.25 -2.11
N VAL A 44 23.93 8.27 -1.41
CA VAL A 44 24.07 8.41 0.04
C VAL A 44 22.69 8.34 0.69
N PHE A 45 22.48 7.36 1.58
CA PHE A 45 21.28 7.31 2.41
C PHE A 45 21.44 8.23 3.62
N ALA A 46 20.71 9.34 3.63
CA ALA A 46 20.68 10.31 4.72
C ALA A 46 19.60 9.91 5.75
N VAL A 47 20.04 9.36 6.88
CA VAL A 47 19.21 8.79 7.94
C VAL A 47 19.42 9.54 9.27
N SER A 48 18.43 9.48 10.16
CA SER A 48 18.58 9.91 11.56
C SER A 48 19.07 8.77 12.46
N ASP A 49 19.53 9.11 13.67
CA ASP A 49 19.93 8.15 14.72
C ASP A 49 18.86 7.07 15.00
N SER A 50 17.57 7.43 14.87
CA SER A 50 16.45 6.50 15.07
C SER A 50 16.31 5.45 13.96
N GLU A 51 16.81 5.75 12.77
CA GLU A 51 16.68 4.93 11.56
C GLU A 51 17.96 4.17 11.23
N GLU A 52 19.12 4.70 11.65
CA GLU A 52 20.45 4.17 11.36
C GLU A 52 20.59 2.68 11.72
N SER A 53 20.05 2.26 12.87
CA SER A 53 20.11 0.87 13.32
C SER A 53 19.48 -0.12 12.33
N VAL A 54 18.34 0.25 11.73
CA VAL A 54 17.64 -0.55 10.72
C VAL A 54 18.42 -0.53 9.40
N TYR A 55 18.87 0.65 8.96
CA TYR A 55 19.66 0.77 7.73
C TYR A 55 20.96 -0.06 7.79
N ARG A 56 21.71 0.03 8.89
CA ARG A 56 22.94 -0.77 9.11
C ARG A 56 22.67 -2.27 9.15
N LYS A 57 21.56 -2.71 9.75
CA LYS A 57 21.14 -4.13 9.80
C LYS A 57 20.82 -4.67 8.40
N LEU A 58 20.13 -3.89 7.57
CA LEU A 58 19.62 -4.38 6.28
C LEU A 58 20.58 -4.17 5.10
N LEU A 59 21.57 -3.26 5.20
CA LEU A 59 22.51 -2.98 4.11
C LEU A 59 23.20 -4.25 3.55
N PRO A 60 23.73 -5.18 4.38
CA PRO A 60 24.37 -6.42 3.91
C PRO A 60 23.47 -7.32 3.03
N LEU A 61 22.14 -7.25 3.21
CA LEU A 61 21.16 -8.04 2.44
C LEU A 61 21.11 -7.65 0.95
N TYR A 62 21.48 -6.41 0.63
CA TYR A 62 21.40 -5.85 -0.72
C TYR A 62 22.76 -5.42 -1.28
N PHE A 63 23.70 -5.11 -0.40
CA PHE A 63 25.05 -4.66 -0.73
C PHE A 63 26.10 -5.44 0.10
N PRO A 64 26.17 -6.78 -0.05
CA PRO A 64 27.16 -7.59 0.65
C PRO A 64 28.58 -7.21 0.21
N ARG A 65 29.50 -7.15 1.16
CA ARG A 65 30.90 -6.74 0.98
C ARG A 65 31.84 -7.90 0.66
N SER A 66 31.40 -9.13 0.90
CA SER A 66 32.11 -10.38 0.59
C SER A 66 31.13 -11.51 0.30
N GLU A 67 31.58 -12.56 -0.39
CA GLU A 67 30.76 -13.77 -0.62
C GLU A 67 30.31 -14.45 0.69
N GLU A 68 31.09 -14.30 1.77
CA GLU A 68 30.75 -14.82 3.09
C GLU A 68 29.55 -14.06 3.68
N GLU A 69 29.58 -12.73 3.58
CA GLU A 69 28.46 -11.87 3.99
C GLU A 69 27.21 -12.12 3.13
N GLU A 70 27.38 -12.35 1.83
CA GLU A 70 26.28 -12.75 0.93
C GLU A 70 25.64 -14.09 1.36
N LYS A 71 26.46 -15.14 1.57
CA LYS A 71 25.99 -16.47 2.00
C LYS A 71 25.26 -16.42 3.35
N VAL A 72 25.71 -15.57 4.28
CA VAL A 72 25.05 -15.35 5.58
C VAL A 72 23.77 -14.52 5.44
N SER A 73 23.73 -13.56 4.52
CA SER A 73 22.61 -12.63 4.33
C SER A 73 21.44 -13.22 3.53
N LEU A 74 21.72 -14.12 2.57
CA LEU A 74 20.74 -14.73 1.68
C LEU A 74 19.46 -15.29 2.35
N PRO A 75 19.52 -16.04 3.48
CA PRO A 75 18.30 -16.54 4.15
C PRO A 75 17.45 -15.45 4.86
N PHE A 76 17.94 -14.21 4.96
CA PHE A 76 17.24 -13.10 5.62
C PHE A 76 16.61 -12.09 4.63
N ILE A 77 16.71 -12.34 3.32
CA ILE A 77 16.05 -11.51 2.30
C ILE A 77 14.53 -11.78 2.32
N PRO A 78 13.66 -10.76 2.25
CA PRO A 78 12.21 -10.96 2.19
C PRO A 78 11.76 -11.78 0.98
N ALA A 79 10.66 -12.52 1.13
CA ALA A 79 10.08 -13.31 0.05
C ALA A 79 9.54 -12.45 -1.12
N ASP A 80 9.09 -11.21 -0.86
CA ASP A 80 8.87 -10.23 -1.93
C ASP A 80 10.22 -9.68 -2.40
N ILE A 81 10.57 -10.01 -3.64
CA ILE A 81 11.76 -9.51 -4.33
C ILE A 81 11.45 -8.45 -5.41
N GLY A 82 10.19 -8.03 -5.61
CA GLY A 82 9.80 -6.95 -6.52
C GLY A 82 10.09 -7.13 -8.04
N ASN A 83 9.71 -6.13 -8.84
CA ASN A 83 9.44 -6.21 -10.30
C ASN A 83 10.56 -5.84 -11.32
N THR A 84 11.77 -6.43 -11.22
CA THR A 84 13.02 -5.99 -11.91
C THR A 84 13.50 -4.56 -11.58
N GLU A 85 12.67 -3.53 -11.60
CA GLU A 85 13.02 -2.15 -11.16
C GLU A 85 13.08 -2.03 -9.62
N GLY A 86 12.45 -2.97 -8.90
CA GLY A 86 12.52 -3.04 -7.43
C GLY A 86 11.23 -2.64 -6.71
N GLU A 87 10.21 -2.20 -7.45
CA GLU A 87 8.89 -1.90 -6.92
C GLU A 87 8.21 -3.18 -6.40
N PRO A 88 7.37 -3.10 -5.35
CA PRO A 88 6.60 -4.24 -4.85
C PRO A 88 5.58 -4.74 -5.90
N VAL A 89 5.50 -6.06 -6.09
CA VAL A 89 4.45 -6.67 -6.91
C VAL A 89 3.26 -7.01 -6.01
N VAL A 90 2.10 -6.42 -6.30
CA VAL A 90 0.85 -6.68 -5.57
C VAL A 90 -0.20 -7.22 -6.56
N PRO A 91 -0.32 -8.55 -6.73
CA PRO A 91 -1.21 -9.17 -7.73
C PRO A 91 -2.67 -8.74 -7.58
N GLU A 92 -3.13 -8.48 -6.36
CA GLU A 92 -4.49 -8.04 -6.03
C GLU A 92 -4.81 -6.64 -6.56
N ARG A 93 -3.79 -5.85 -6.92
CA ARG A 93 -3.93 -4.51 -7.52
C ARG A 93 -3.78 -4.52 -9.05
N GLN A 94 -3.55 -5.67 -9.68
CA GLN A 94 -3.46 -5.76 -11.13
C GLN A 94 -4.84 -5.58 -11.77
N ILE A 95 -4.95 -4.68 -12.75
CA ILE A 95 -6.17 -4.52 -13.53
C ILE A 95 -6.29 -5.71 -14.46
N ARG A 96 -7.28 -6.58 -14.22
CA ARG A 96 -7.64 -7.70 -15.11
C ARG A 96 -8.37 -7.16 -16.33
N ILE A 97 -7.63 -6.67 -17.33
CA ILE A 97 -8.21 -6.29 -18.63
C ILE A 97 -8.47 -7.57 -19.42
N ALA A 98 -9.71 -8.07 -19.35
CA ALA A 98 -10.22 -8.98 -20.36
C ALA A 98 -10.54 -8.19 -21.64
N GLU A 99 -10.34 -8.77 -22.82
CA GLU A 99 -10.66 -8.11 -24.11
C GLU A 99 -12.15 -7.73 -24.22
N LYS A 100 -13.00 -8.38 -23.43
CA LYS A 100 -14.44 -8.14 -23.39
C LYS A 100 -14.94 -8.21 -21.94
N PRO A 101 -15.29 -7.07 -21.31
CA PRO A 101 -15.90 -7.09 -19.97
C PRO A 101 -17.28 -7.75 -20.05
N GLY A 102 -17.50 -8.81 -19.27
CA GLY A 102 -18.80 -9.48 -19.12
C GLY A 102 -18.90 -10.91 -19.66
N THR A 103 -17.92 -11.41 -20.43
CA THR A 103 -17.84 -12.85 -20.75
C THR A 103 -17.08 -13.59 -19.65
N LEU A 104 -17.80 -13.94 -18.59
CA LEU A 104 -17.45 -15.10 -17.77
C LEU A 104 -18.00 -16.33 -18.49
N GLU A 105 -17.14 -17.28 -18.84
CA GLU A 105 -17.57 -18.60 -19.30
C GLU A 105 -18.01 -19.42 -18.08
N ASP A 106 -19.22 -19.17 -17.59
CA ASP A 106 -19.95 -20.11 -16.75
C ASP A 106 -21.47 -19.96 -16.98
N ASP A 107 -22.06 -20.90 -17.71
CA ASP A 107 -23.51 -20.96 -18.02
C ASP A 107 -24.40 -21.20 -16.77
N SER A 108 -23.84 -21.10 -15.56
CA SER A 108 -24.53 -21.32 -14.28
C SER A 108 -25.07 -20.05 -13.61
N GLU A 109 -24.46 -18.87 -13.85
CA GLU A 109 -24.65 -17.70 -12.96
C GLU A 109 -25.63 -16.62 -13.46
N GLU A 110 -26.15 -16.70 -14.69
CA GLU A 110 -27.03 -15.66 -15.28
C GLU A 110 -28.29 -15.37 -14.45
N GLU A 111 -28.85 -16.37 -13.77
CA GLU A 111 -30.08 -16.20 -12.96
C GLU A 111 -29.82 -15.44 -11.64
N SER A 112 -28.61 -15.57 -11.07
CA SER A 112 -28.21 -14.85 -9.85
C SER A 112 -27.92 -13.37 -10.13
N LEU A 113 -27.17 -13.09 -11.20
CA LEU A 113 -26.78 -11.72 -11.58
C LEU A 113 -27.97 -10.85 -12.01
N ARG A 114 -29.01 -11.46 -12.60
CA ARG A 114 -30.27 -10.76 -12.93
C ARG A 114 -31.04 -10.27 -11.71
N ALA A 115 -30.98 -10.98 -10.58
CA ALA A 115 -31.64 -10.55 -9.35
C ALA A 115 -30.95 -9.32 -8.75
N ASP A 116 -29.61 -9.35 -8.66
CA ASP A 116 -28.81 -8.30 -8.04
C ASP A 116 -28.87 -6.97 -8.83
N LEU A 117 -28.84 -7.03 -10.17
CA LEU A 117 -29.01 -5.86 -11.03
C LEU A 117 -30.41 -5.21 -10.88
N GLY A 118 -31.43 -5.97 -10.50
CA GLY A 118 -32.78 -5.46 -10.22
C GLY A 118 -32.89 -4.64 -8.94
N GLN A 119 -31.89 -4.68 -8.05
CA GLN A 119 -31.86 -3.92 -6.80
C GLN A 119 -31.01 -2.63 -6.89
N VAL A 120 -30.27 -2.43 -7.97
CA VAL A 120 -29.54 -1.19 -8.26
C VAL A 120 -30.55 -0.06 -8.48
N GLY A 121 -30.61 0.88 -7.53
CA GLY A 121 -31.61 1.96 -7.48
C GLY A 121 -32.58 1.87 -6.30
N ASN A 122 -32.76 0.70 -5.69
CA ASN A 122 -33.66 0.52 -4.53
C ASN A 122 -33.01 0.85 -3.18
N HIS A 123 -31.68 0.91 -3.11
CA HIS A 123 -30.96 1.31 -1.88
C HIS A 123 -31.12 2.81 -1.60
N ALA A 124 -31.31 3.21 -0.34
CA ALA A 124 -31.57 4.60 0.07
C ALA A 124 -30.53 5.62 -0.47
N PHE A 125 -29.28 5.19 -0.60
CA PHE A 125 -28.20 5.96 -1.23
C PHE A 125 -28.52 6.34 -2.70
N ALA A 126 -29.00 5.39 -3.50
CA ALA A 126 -29.33 5.61 -4.91
C ALA A 126 -30.62 6.43 -5.10
N ARG A 127 -31.53 6.38 -4.13
CA ARG A 127 -32.77 7.18 -4.11
C ARG A 127 -32.57 8.62 -3.62
N MET A 128 -31.36 8.99 -3.18
CA MET A 128 -31.06 10.24 -2.49
C MET A 128 -32.00 10.52 -1.30
N GLU A 129 -32.44 9.45 -0.62
CA GLU A 129 -33.35 9.54 0.52
C GLU A 129 -32.61 9.99 1.79
N GLY A 130 -32.58 11.31 1.98
CA GLY A 130 -32.06 11.95 3.18
C GLY A 130 -30.60 12.40 3.05
N ASP A 131 -30.37 13.66 3.41
CA ASP A 131 -29.04 14.25 3.54
C ASP A 131 -28.41 13.72 4.85
N VAL A 132 -27.66 12.63 4.74
CA VAL A 132 -26.91 12.01 5.86
C VAL A 132 -25.91 12.96 6.50
N ASP A 133 -25.41 13.95 5.76
CA ASP A 133 -24.48 14.95 6.29
C ASP A 133 -25.18 16.03 7.12
N LYS A 134 -26.49 16.27 6.98
CA LYS A 134 -27.25 17.13 7.92
C LYS A 134 -27.25 16.55 9.33
N GLN A 135 -27.56 15.26 9.49
CA GLN A 135 -27.51 14.61 10.80
C GLN A 135 -26.09 14.64 11.37
N ARG A 136 -25.08 14.37 10.52
CA ARG A 136 -23.67 14.41 10.92
C ARG A 136 -23.22 15.80 11.37
N LYS A 137 -23.66 16.86 10.66
CA LYS A 137 -23.41 18.27 11.02
C LYS A 137 -24.11 18.67 12.33
N GLN A 138 -25.35 18.25 12.56
CA GLN A 138 -26.07 18.53 13.81
C GLN A 138 -25.38 17.89 15.03
N ILE A 139 -24.92 16.64 14.90
CA ILE A 139 -24.14 15.96 15.94
C ILE A 139 -22.80 16.68 16.19
N LEU A 140 -22.09 17.09 15.13
CA LEU A 140 -20.86 17.89 15.23
C LEU A 140 -21.09 19.29 15.84
N GLN A 141 -22.28 19.84 15.73
CA GLN A 141 -22.71 21.10 16.36
C GLN A 141 -23.27 20.90 17.78
N GLY A 142 -23.17 19.69 18.35
CA GLY A 142 -23.62 19.38 19.70
C GLY A 142 -25.15 19.29 19.88
N GLN A 143 -25.92 19.37 18.79
CA GLN A 143 -27.38 19.28 18.81
C GLN A 143 -27.82 17.82 18.67
N MET A 144 -27.74 17.07 19.76
CA MET A 144 -28.23 15.69 19.81
C MET A 144 -29.77 15.67 19.82
N SER A 145 -30.39 15.19 18.74
CA SER A 145 -31.84 14.97 18.70
C SER A 145 -32.24 13.79 19.60
N GLU A 146 -33.43 13.87 20.21
CA GLU A 146 -33.93 12.84 21.14
C GLU A 146 -33.95 11.42 20.52
N ALA A 147 -34.23 11.33 19.22
CA ALA A 147 -34.21 10.09 18.46
C ALA A 147 -32.81 9.42 18.40
N ALA A 148 -31.73 10.20 18.45
CA ALA A 148 -30.37 9.66 18.49
C ALA A 148 -30.04 9.07 19.87
N ILE A 149 -30.49 9.71 20.95
CA ILE A 149 -30.35 9.25 22.33
C ILE A 149 -31.11 7.92 22.51
N LEU A 150 -32.34 7.84 21.99
CA LEU A 150 -33.18 6.64 22.04
C LEU A 150 -32.55 5.43 21.31
N LYS A 151 -31.97 5.64 20.13
CA LYS A 151 -31.23 4.58 19.40
C LYS A 151 -29.95 4.13 20.11
N GLN A 152 -29.29 5.00 20.87
CA GLN A 152 -28.11 4.64 21.64
C GLN A 152 -28.48 3.79 22.88
N HIS A 153 -29.65 4.03 23.47
CA HIS A 153 -30.20 3.23 24.57
C HIS A 153 -30.65 1.81 24.15
N GLN A 154 -31.06 1.62 22.90
CA GLN A 154 -31.47 0.31 22.34
C GLN A 154 -30.29 -0.59 21.91
N ARG A 155 -29.04 -0.17 22.11
CA ARG A 155 -27.82 -0.95 21.80
C ARG A 155 -27.13 -1.51 23.06
N LYS A 156 -27.91 -1.80 24.11
CA LYS A 156 -27.49 -2.57 25.29
C LYS A 156 -28.30 -3.86 25.37
#